data_AF-A0A9X3NDR0-F1
#
_entry.id   AF-A0A9X3NDR0-F1
#
_cell.length_a   1.000
_cell.length_b   1.000
_cell.length_c   1.000
_cell.angle_alpha   90.00
_cell.angle_beta   90.00
_cell.angle_gamma   90.00
#
_symmetry.space_group_name_H-M   'P 1'
#
loop_
_entity.id
_entity.type
_entity.pdbx_description
1 polymer ?
#
loop_
_entity_poly.entity_id
_entity_poly.type
_entity_poly.pdbx_seq_one_letter_code
_entity_poly.pdbx_strand_id
1 'polypeptide(L)'
;VRVVAGVEAARAAAVGGLLAAPAYALLWLVAGVLPPWGWRLVAAPDALDAVAWVVLVPVLAAAGGLAATALPERAAQSRGPGRVNLALLLMGVGLIVLSGALIASMPSEAPSLLAILGLVIVAFSAGPRLVLGCAALLARRPTAEALLAARRLRADPRSAGRVASVLIVCGVSLGVDALLIVQSLTEDLDAREDASFYFGGYALGATVILFGAAVAVVTLLLGIADGLLAARRPLAALGVFGLDERGLGRVLVRQQLAIAVPAVVLGALLGPTTLLGLITLTEPDERLLNAYGVGAGAAAALVAGPALALVAWLAVRLLRPFVRAAIDPENLRAA
;
A
#
# COMPACT_ATOMS: atom_id res chain seq x y z
N VAL A 1 -16.77 -19.87 13.23
CA VAL A 1 -15.87 -18.69 13.23
C VAL A 1 -15.57 -18.23 11.80
N ARG A 2 -15.08 -19.08 10.88
CA ARG A 2 -14.91 -18.74 9.45
C ARG A 2 -16.09 -18.09 8.71
N VAL A 3 -17.31 -18.60 8.89
CA VAL A 3 -18.50 -18.02 8.24
C VAL A 3 -18.77 -16.61 8.77
N VAL A 4 -18.60 -16.40 10.08
CA VAL A 4 -18.75 -15.08 10.71
C VAL A 4 -17.71 -14.11 10.18
N ALA A 5 -16.43 -14.50 10.14
CA ALA A 5 -15.36 -13.68 9.56
C ALA A 5 -15.58 -13.39 8.06
N GLY A 6 -16.10 -14.36 7.32
CA GLY A 6 -16.51 -14.21 5.92
C GLY A 6 -17.59 -13.16 5.75
N VAL A 7 -18.64 -13.23 6.56
CA VAL A 7 -19.75 -12.28 6.56
C VAL A 7 -19.30 -10.89 7.00
N GLU A 8 -18.44 -10.78 8.02
CA GLU A 8 -17.89 -9.50 8.49
C GLU A 8 -17.03 -8.83 7.42
N ALA A 9 -16.16 -9.59 6.75
CA ALA A 9 -15.33 -9.08 5.66
C ALA A 9 -16.18 -8.68 4.43
N ALA A 10 -17.15 -9.52 4.05
CA ALA A 10 -18.09 -9.21 2.98
C ALA A 10 -18.91 -7.94 3.30
N ARG A 11 -19.37 -7.80 4.54
CA ARG A 11 -20.10 -6.62 5.02
C ARG A 11 -19.22 -5.38 4.98
N ALA A 12 -17.98 -5.46 5.46
CA ALA A 12 -17.04 -4.34 5.42
C ALA A 12 -16.75 -3.90 3.97
N ALA A 13 -16.53 -4.87 3.07
CA ALA A 13 -16.34 -4.60 1.64
C ALA A 13 -17.59 -4.01 0.98
N ALA A 14 -18.78 -4.52 1.32
CA ALA A 14 -20.04 -3.99 0.82
C ALA A 14 -20.28 -2.56 1.31
N VAL A 15 -20.05 -2.27 2.59
CA VAL A 15 -20.18 -0.91 3.15
C VAL A 15 -19.18 0.03 2.49
N GLY A 16 -17.92 -0.39 2.33
CA GLY A 16 -16.91 0.40 1.61
C GLY A 16 -17.32 0.68 0.17
N GLY A 17 -17.80 -0.34 -0.54
CA GLY A 17 -18.31 -0.21 -1.90
C GLY A 17 -19.53 0.72 -1.98
N LEU A 18 -20.49 0.59 -1.06
CA LEU A 18 -21.68 1.43 -1.01
C LEU A 18 -21.34 2.91 -0.72
N LEU A 19 -20.34 3.17 0.13
CA LEU A 19 -19.86 4.51 0.43
C LEU A 19 -19.01 5.12 -0.69
N ALA A 20 -18.52 4.32 -1.64
CA ALA A 20 -17.71 4.81 -2.75
C ALA A 20 -18.50 5.74 -3.70
N ALA A 21 -19.76 5.42 -4.01
CA ALA A 21 -20.60 6.28 -4.87
C ALA A 21 -20.90 7.67 -4.27
N PRO A 22 -21.37 7.81 -3.02
CA PRO A 22 -21.58 9.13 -2.44
C PRO A 22 -20.27 9.88 -2.25
N ALA A 23 -19.16 9.19 -1.95
CA ALA A 23 -17.84 9.82 -1.91
C ALA A 23 -17.42 10.34 -3.29
N TYR A 24 -17.63 9.57 -4.36
CA TYR A 24 -17.39 9.99 -5.74
C TYR A 24 -18.30 11.15 -6.15
N ALA A 25 -19.58 11.11 -5.81
CA ALA A 25 -20.52 12.20 -6.08
C ALA A 25 -20.12 13.50 -5.34
N LEU A 26 -19.67 13.40 -4.09
CA LEU A 26 -19.15 14.54 -3.34
C LEU A 26 -17.87 15.08 -3.99
N LEU A 27 -16.94 14.20 -4.38
CA LEU A 27 -15.73 14.58 -5.11
C LEU A 27 -16.07 15.27 -6.43
N TRP A 28 -17.04 14.76 -7.18
CA TRP A 28 -17.51 15.37 -8.41
C TRP A 28 -18.18 16.74 -8.16
N LEU A 29 -18.98 16.89 -7.10
CA LEU A 29 -19.54 18.20 -6.74
C LEU A 29 -18.44 19.22 -6.42
N VAL A 30 -17.43 18.80 -5.64
CA VAL A 30 -16.34 19.66 -5.18
C VAL A 30 -15.32 19.97 -6.29
N ALA A 31 -14.99 19.00 -7.13
CA ALA A 31 -13.91 19.10 -8.12
C ALA A 31 -14.40 19.15 -9.58
N GLY A 32 -15.68 18.91 -9.83
CA GLY A 32 -16.31 18.94 -11.16
C GLY A 32 -17.35 20.05 -11.34
N VAL A 33 -18.11 20.40 -10.29
CA VAL A 33 -19.17 21.42 -10.38
C VAL A 33 -18.71 22.80 -9.90
N LEU A 34 -18.07 22.85 -8.72
CA LEU A 34 -17.60 24.09 -8.10
C LEU A 34 -16.50 24.83 -8.89
N PRO A 35 -15.53 24.15 -9.54
CA PRO A 35 -14.50 24.82 -10.30
C PRO A 35 -15.02 25.41 -11.64
N PRO A 36 -14.42 26.50 -12.14
CA PRO A 36 -14.69 27.03 -13.49
C PRO A 36 -14.52 25.94 -14.56
N TRP A 37 -15.17 26.09 -15.72
CA TRP A 37 -15.21 25.04 -16.75
C TRP A 37 -13.85 24.47 -17.19
N GLY A 38 -12.78 25.26 -17.16
CA GLY A 38 -11.42 24.79 -17.48
C GLY A 38 -10.68 24.09 -16.34
N TRP A 39 -11.25 24.01 -15.13
CA TRP A 39 -10.62 23.48 -13.93
C TRP A 39 -11.35 22.25 -13.40
N ARG A 40 -12.24 21.67 -14.21
CA ARG A 40 -13.01 20.48 -13.84
C ARG A 40 -12.11 19.27 -13.93
N LEU A 41 -11.84 18.66 -12.78
CA LEU A 41 -10.90 17.55 -12.68
C LEU A 41 -11.56 16.17 -12.80
N VAL A 42 -12.89 16.12 -12.66
CA VAL A 42 -13.66 14.87 -12.64
C VAL A 42 -14.71 14.93 -13.74
N ALA A 43 -14.77 13.90 -14.57
CA ALA A 43 -15.82 13.72 -15.56
C ALA A 43 -17.20 13.71 -14.89
N ALA A 44 -18.23 14.13 -15.62
CA ALA A 44 -19.59 14.02 -15.12
C ALA A 44 -19.96 12.54 -14.93
N PRO A 45 -20.60 12.16 -13.81
CA PRO A 45 -21.05 10.80 -13.60
C PRO A 45 -22.00 10.40 -14.74
N ASP A 46 -21.70 9.30 -15.41
CA ASP A 46 -22.55 8.73 -16.46
C ASP A 46 -23.35 7.53 -15.92
N ALA A 47 -24.39 7.13 -16.65
CA ALA A 47 -25.20 5.95 -16.33
C ALA A 47 -24.34 4.68 -16.26
N LEU A 48 -23.27 4.60 -17.04
CA LEU A 48 -22.31 3.49 -16.98
C LEU A 48 -21.59 3.41 -15.63
N ASP A 49 -21.28 4.54 -14.99
CA ASP A 49 -20.64 4.55 -13.67
C ASP A 49 -21.58 4.00 -12.60
N ALA A 50 -22.87 4.33 -12.70
CA ALA A 50 -23.90 3.79 -11.80
C ALA A 50 -24.04 2.27 -11.97
N VAL A 51 -24.06 1.76 -13.21
CA VAL A 51 -24.11 0.32 -13.50
C VAL A 51 -22.84 -0.37 -12.98
N ALA A 52 -21.66 0.19 -13.27
CA ALA A 52 -20.38 -0.33 -12.80
C ALA A 52 -20.34 -0.40 -11.28
N TRP A 53 -20.82 0.62 -10.57
CA TRP A 53 -20.91 0.65 -9.13
C TRP A 53 -21.82 -0.44 -8.56
N VAL A 54 -23.03 -0.58 -9.11
CA VAL A 54 -23.99 -1.62 -8.70
C VAL A 54 -23.42 -3.03 -8.88
N VAL A 55 -22.60 -3.24 -9.92
CA VAL A 55 -21.92 -4.53 -10.17
C VAL A 55 -20.68 -4.72 -9.28
N LEU A 56 -19.89 -3.67 -9.05
CA LEU A 56 -18.66 -3.75 -8.26
C LEU A 56 -18.92 -4.05 -6.79
N VAL A 57 -19.96 -3.48 -6.19
CA VAL A 57 -20.30 -3.71 -4.76
C VAL A 57 -20.46 -5.20 -4.42
N PRO A 58 -21.33 -5.99 -5.09
CA PRO A 58 -21.47 -7.41 -4.80
C PRO A 58 -20.23 -8.21 -5.17
N VAL A 59 -19.51 -7.84 -6.23
CA VAL A 59 -18.24 -8.51 -6.61
C VAL A 59 -17.19 -8.34 -5.52
N LEU A 60 -17.01 -7.12 -5.01
CA LEU A 60 -16.07 -6.83 -3.91
C LEU A 60 -16.52 -7.48 -2.60
N ALA A 61 -17.81 -7.49 -2.31
CA ALA A 61 -18.36 -8.19 -1.14
C ALA A 61 -18.11 -9.71 -1.22
N ALA A 62 -18.36 -10.31 -2.38
CA ALA A 62 -18.11 -11.73 -2.63
C ALA A 62 -16.61 -12.04 -2.55
N ALA A 63 -15.76 -11.21 -3.18
CA ALA A 63 -14.31 -11.36 -3.12
C ALA A 63 -13.79 -11.26 -1.67
N GLY A 64 -14.29 -10.30 -0.89
CA GLY A 64 -13.96 -10.14 0.52
C GLY A 64 -14.38 -11.34 1.37
N GLY A 65 -15.60 -11.83 1.16
CA GLY A 65 -16.11 -13.03 1.84
C GLY A 65 -15.34 -14.30 1.48
N LEU A 66 -15.09 -14.53 0.19
CA LEU A 66 -14.28 -15.65 -0.28
C LEU A 66 -12.84 -15.57 0.25
N ALA A 67 -12.24 -14.39 0.21
CA ALA A 67 -10.90 -14.18 0.77
C ALA A 67 -10.84 -14.48 2.27
N ALA A 68 -11.87 -14.13 3.04
CA ALA A 68 -11.92 -14.41 4.47
C ALA A 68 -12.16 -15.89 4.79
N THR A 69 -13.01 -16.57 4.03
CA THR A 69 -13.30 -18.01 4.21
C THR A 69 -12.17 -18.93 3.73
N ALA A 70 -11.45 -18.52 2.67
CA ALA A 70 -10.32 -19.25 2.10
C ALA A 70 -9.07 -19.22 2.99
N LEU A 71 -9.04 -18.40 4.04
CA LEU A 71 -7.94 -18.33 5.00
C LEU A 71 -8.13 -19.43 6.05
N PRO A 72 -7.31 -20.50 6.04
CA PRO A 72 -7.40 -21.51 7.08
C PRO A 72 -7.06 -20.88 8.44
N GLU A 73 -8.02 -20.98 9.37
CA GLU A 73 -7.94 -20.65 10.80
C GLU A 73 -6.80 -21.35 11.58
N ARG A 74 -5.97 -22.15 10.90
CA ARG A 74 -4.88 -22.89 11.55
C ARG A 74 -3.80 -21.90 12.03
N ALA A 75 -4.00 -21.47 13.27
CA ALA A 75 -3.02 -21.09 14.27
C ALA A 75 -1.60 -20.92 13.75
N ALA A 76 -1.15 -19.67 13.68
CA ALA A 76 0.09 -19.16 14.27
C ALA A 76 1.40 -19.96 14.09
N GLN A 77 1.50 -20.89 13.16
CA GLN A 77 2.77 -21.41 12.69
C GLN A 77 3.06 -20.71 11.38
N SER A 78 3.83 -19.64 11.52
CA SER A 78 4.51 -18.85 10.49
C SER A 78 5.28 -19.77 9.54
N ARG A 79 4.57 -20.47 8.65
CA ARG A 79 5.16 -21.07 7.47
C ARG A 79 5.40 -19.90 6.53
N GLY A 80 6.67 -19.64 6.23
CA GLY A 80 7.07 -18.58 5.33
C GLY A 80 6.37 -18.66 3.97
N PRO A 81 6.53 -17.65 3.11
CA PRO A 81 5.90 -17.57 1.80
C PRO A 81 6.18 -18.85 1.00
N GLY A 82 5.14 -19.69 0.86
CA GLY A 82 5.25 -20.99 0.21
C GLY A 82 5.47 -20.89 -1.31
N ARG A 83 5.61 -22.06 -1.96
CA ARG A 83 5.76 -22.17 -3.42
C ARG A 83 4.67 -21.45 -4.20
N VAL A 84 3.43 -21.43 -3.68
CA VAL A 84 2.30 -20.70 -4.27
C VAL A 84 2.59 -19.20 -4.39
N ASN A 85 3.19 -18.58 -3.36
CA ASN A 85 3.54 -17.16 -3.41
C ASN A 85 4.67 -16.88 -4.41
N LEU A 86 5.53 -17.88 -4.70
CA LEU A 86 6.54 -17.76 -5.75
C LEU A 86 5.89 -17.87 -7.13
N ALA A 87 5.01 -18.83 -7.32
CA ALA A 87 4.25 -19.00 -8.56
C ALA A 87 3.43 -17.75 -8.89
N LEU A 88 2.74 -17.14 -7.91
CA LEU A 88 2.01 -15.89 -8.11
C LEU A 88 2.94 -14.72 -8.47
N LEU A 89 4.10 -14.61 -7.82
CA LEU A 89 5.09 -13.59 -8.16
C LEU A 89 5.57 -13.75 -9.61
N LEU A 90 5.93 -14.97 -10.02
CA LEU A 90 6.38 -15.28 -11.38
C LEU A 90 5.28 -15.05 -12.40
N MET A 91 4.03 -15.39 -12.08
CA MET A 91 2.86 -15.13 -12.91
C MET A 91 2.65 -13.62 -13.11
N GLY A 92 2.72 -12.83 -12.03
CA GLY A 92 2.60 -11.37 -12.11
C GLY A 92 3.70 -10.73 -12.95
N VAL A 93 4.96 -11.17 -12.77
CA VAL A 93 6.08 -10.73 -13.63
C VAL A 93 5.86 -11.14 -15.09
N GLY A 94 5.40 -12.37 -15.33
CA GLY A 94 5.06 -12.87 -16.66
C GLY A 94 3.97 -12.04 -17.35
N LEU A 95 2.95 -11.60 -16.62
CA LEU A 95 1.90 -10.72 -17.13
C LEU A 95 2.43 -9.33 -17.53
N ILE A 96 3.35 -8.75 -16.75
CA ILE A 96 3.99 -7.46 -17.07
C ILE A 96 4.83 -7.60 -18.35
N VAL A 97 5.65 -8.65 -18.45
CA VAL A 97 6.49 -8.89 -19.64
C VAL A 97 5.62 -9.17 -20.87
N LEU A 98 4.58 -10.00 -20.73
CA LEU A 98 3.63 -10.30 -21.80
C LEU A 98 2.90 -9.04 -22.26
N SER A 99 2.52 -8.15 -21.33
CA SER A 99 1.93 -6.86 -21.66
C SER A 99 2.86 -6.05 -22.57
N GLY A 100 4.15 -5.94 -22.24
CA GLY A 100 5.10 -5.21 -23.08
C GLY A 100 5.17 -5.74 -24.50
N ALA A 101 5.18 -7.07 -24.67
CA ALA A 101 5.15 -7.69 -25.99
C ALA A 101 3.84 -7.43 -26.77
N LEU A 102 2.70 -7.36 -26.06
CA LEU A 102 1.40 -7.11 -26.68
C LEU A 102 1.19 -5.64 -27.06
N ILE A 103 1.72 -4.68 -26.29
CA ILE A 103 1.66 -3.25 -26.62
C ILE A 103 2.28 -2.99 -27.99
N ALA A 104 3.41 -3.64 -28.29
CA ALA A 104 4.07 -3.53 -29.59
C ALA A 104 3.24 -4.11 -30.77
N SER A 105 2.29 -5.00 -30.48
CA SER A 105 1.55 -5.77 -31.50
C SER A 105 0.09 -5.34 -31.67
N MET A 106 -0.51 -4.72 -30.64
CA MET A 106 -1.93 -4.39 -30.61
C MET A 106 -2.15 -2.96 -30.09
N PRO A 107 -2.68 -2.03 -30.92
CA PRO A 107 -3.04 -0.68 -30.49
C PRO A 107 -4.37 -0.71 -29.72
N SER A 108 -4.36 -1.31 -28.53
CA SER A 108 -5.52 -1.41 -27.65
C SER A 108 -5.09 -1.17 -26.20
N GLU A 109 -6.04 -0.79 -25.34
CA GLU A 109 -5.81 -0.56 -23.90
C GLU A 109 -5.66 -1.85 -23.08
N ALA A 110 -5.97 -3.00 -23.68
CA ALA A 110 -5.99 -4.30 -23.00
C ALA A 110 -4.63 -4.70 -22.38
N PRO A 111 -3.47 -4.47 -23.03
CA PRO A 111 -2.17 -4.75 -22.43
C PRO A 111 -1.91 -3.90 -21.17
N SER A 112 -2.24 -2.60 -21.19
CA SER A 112 -2.07 -1.72 -20.02
C SER A 112 -2.78 -2.28 -18.78
N LEU A 113 -4.02 -2.78 -18.96
CA LEU A 113 -4.77 -3.46 -17.89
C LEU A 113 -4.07 -4.75 -17.41
N LEU A 114 -3.46 -5.50 -18.32
CA LEU A 114 -2.67 -6.70 -18.01
C LEU A 114 -1.42 -6.36 -17.19
N ALA A 115 -0.70 -5.28 -17.53
CA ALA A 115 0.44 -4.79 -16.78
C ALA A 115 0.04 -4.35 -15.36
N ILE A 116 -1.06 -3.60 -15.23
CA ILE A 116 -1.60 -3.18 -13.92
C ILE A 116 -1.95 -4.41 -13.08
N LEU A 117 -2.64 -5.40 -13.67
CA LEU A 117 -2.98 -6.64 -12.98
C LEU A 117 -1.73 -7.40 -12.53
N GLY A 118 -0.74 -7.54 -13.41
CA GLY A 118 0.54 -8.18 -13.11
C GLY A 118 1.28 -7.48 -11.97
N LEU A 119 1.32 -6.14 -12.00
CA LEU A 119 1.92 -5.30 -10.97
C LEU A 119 1.25 -5.49 -9.60
N VAL A 120 -0.09 -5.49 -9.56
CA VAL A 120 -0.85 -5.74 -8.33
C VAL A 120 -0.51 -7.12 -7.78
N ILE A 121 -0.50 -8.17 -8.62
CA ILE A 121 -0.13 -9.53 -8.20
C ILE A 121 1.31 -9.56 -7.64
N VAL A 122 2.25 -8.88 -8.29
CA VAL A 122 3.64 -8.78 -7.82
C VAL A 122 3.71 -8.08 -6.46
N ALA A 123 3.05 -6.93 -6.29
CA ALA A 123 3.04 -6.18 -5.04
C ALA A 123 2.46 -6.99 -3.88
N PHE A 124 1.34 -7.69 -4.10
CA PHE A 124 0.71 -8.56 -3.10
C PHE A 124 1.53 -9.82 -2.77
N SER A 125 2.28 -10.34 -3.75
CA SER A 125 3.16 -11.50 -3.56
C SER A 125 4.51 -11.13 -2.93
N ALA A 126 5.00 -9.91 -3.20
CA ALA A 126 6.27 -9.40 -2.69
C ALA A 126 6.18 -8.90 -1.24
N GLY A 127 5.03 -8.34 -0.82
CA GLY A 127 4.85 -7.75 0.51
C GLY A 127 5.28 -8.66 1.68
N PRO A 128 4.79 -9.91 1.79
CA PRO A 128 5.22 -10.82 2.85
C PRO A 128 6.72 -11.16 2.80
N ARG A 129 7.31 -11.25 1.61
CA ARG A 129 8.75 -11.50 1.44
C ARG A 129 9.58 -10.30 1.90
N LEU A 130 9.14 -9.10 1.53
CA LEU A 130 9.74 -7.85 1.99
C LEU A 130 9.76 -7.82 3.53
N VAL A 131 8.61 -8.06 4.17
CA VAL A 131 8.51 -8.05 5.64
C VAL A 131 9.47 -9.04 6.29
N LEU A 132 9.60 -10.26 5.76
CA LEU A 132 10.56 -11.24 6.27
C LEU A 132 12.01 -10.84 6.03
N GLY A 133 12.31 -10.22 4.88
CA GLY A 133 13.61 -9.62 4.60
C GLY A 133 13.96 -8.53 5.60
N CYS A 134 13.05 -7.59 5.83
CA CYS A 134 13.20 -6.52 6.82
C CYS A 134 13.36 -7.08 8.24
N ALA A 135 12.60 -8.12 8.61
CA ALA A 135 12.75 -8.80 9.89
C ALA A 135 14.12 -9.49 10.02
N ALA A 136 14.64 -10.07 8.94
CA ALA A 136 15.99 -10.65 8.92
C ALA A 136 17.08 -9.58 9.07
N LEU A 137 16.94 -8.43 8.41
CA LEU A 137 17.86 -7.30 8.55
C LEU A 137 17.82 -6.70 9.96
N LEU A 138 16.64 -6.57 10.56
CA LEU A 138 16.49 -6.13 11.95
C LEU A 138 17.11 -7.13 12.94
N ALA A 139 16.97 -8.44 12.70
CA ALA A 139 17.55 -9.47 13.56
C ALA A 139 19.09 -9.45 13.58
N ARG A 140 19.74 -8.84 12.57
CA ARG A 140 21.20 -8.67 12.54
C ARG A 140 21.68 -7.51 13.42
N ARG A 141 20.79 -6.64 13.91
CA ARG A 141 21.17 -5.50 14.76
C ARG A 141 21.23 -5.93 16.23
N PRO A 142 22.27 -5.56 16.99
CA PRO A 142 22.50 -6.05 18.35
C PRO A 142 21.57 -5.43 19.41
N THR A 143 20.68 -4.52 19.04
CA THR A 143 19.79 -3.84 20.01
C THR A 143 18.58 -4.70 20.35
N ALA A 144 18.24 -4.81 21.64
CA ALA A 144 17.06 -5.55 22.12
C ALA A 144 15.76 -5.13 21.40
N GLU A 145 15.58 -3.83 21.14
CA GLU A 145 14.43 -3.30 20.41
C GLU A 145 14.31 -3.88 19.00
N ALA A 146 15.42 -4.04 18.28
CA ALA A 146 15.43 -4.58 16.93
C ALA A 146 15.14 -6.09 16.92
N LEU A 147 15.63 -6.83 17.91
CA LEU A 147 15.32 -8.26 18.07
C LEU A 147 13.84 -8.49 18.41
N LEU A 148 13.25 -7.66 19.28
CA LEU A 148 11.82 -7.70 19.58
C LEU A 148 10.96 -7.36 18.36
N ALA A 149 11.31 -6.28 17.64
CA ALA A 149 10.64 -5.91 16.40
C ALA A 149 10.73 -7.04 15.35
N ALA A 150 11.92 -7.62 15.16
CA ALA A 150 12.13 -8.73 14.24
C ALA A 150 11.31 -9.97 14.60
N ARG A 151 11.27 -10.36 15.88
CA ARG A 151 10.46 -11.48 16.34
C ARG A 151 8.97 -11.24 16.10
N ARG A 152 8.48 -10.03 16.36
CA ARG A 152 7.08 -9.67 16.13
C ARG A 152 6.71 -9.71 14.65
N LEU A 153 7.56 -9.17 13.77
CA LEU A 153 7.37 -9.24 12.32
C LEU A 153 7.34 -10.68 11.79
N ARG A 154 8.15 -11.58 12.37
CA ARG A 154 8.17 -13.00 12.00
C ARG A 154 6.97 -13.78 12.53
N ALA A 155 6.39 -13.34 13.65
CA ALA A 155 5.21 -13.96 14.23
C ALA A 155 3.98 -13.72 13.35
N ASP A 156 3.84 -12.53 12.76
CA ASP A 156 2.75 -12.20 11.85
C ASP A 156 3.23 -11.45 10.59
N PRO A 157 3.85 -12.16 9.63
CA PRO A 157 4.32 -11.56 8.38
C PRO A 157 3.17 -11.26 7.40
N ARG A 158 1.97 -11.82 7.62
CA ARG A 158 0.87 -11.73 6.67
C ARG A 158 0.12 -10.41 6.78
N SER A 159 -0.22 -9.99 8.00
CA SER A 159 -0.88 -8.70 8.22
C SER A 159 0.03 -7.54 7.78
N ALA A 160 1.27 -7.54 8.26
CA ALA A 160 2.31 -6.61 7.84
C ALA A 160 2.58 -6.67 6.33
N GLY A 161 2.56 -7.88 5.74
CA GLY A 161 2.77 -8.09 4.32
C GLY A 161 1.69 -7.44 3.46
N ARG A 162 0.41 -7.50 3.85
CA ARG A 162 -0.69 -6.83 3.15
C ARG A 162 -0.53 -5.32 3.14
N VAL A 163 -0.16 -4.74 4.29
CA VAL A 163 0.12 -3.30 4.39
C VAL A 163 1.31 -2.93 3.52
N ALA A 164 2.40 -3.71 3.57
CA ALA A 164 3.56 -3.51 2.71
C ALA A 164 3.18 -3.54 1.22
N SER A 165 2.30 -4.45 0.81
CA SER A 165 1.81 -4.54 -0.57
C SER A 165 1.04 -3.30 -1.00
N VAL A 166 0.13 -2.78 -0.17
CA VAL A 166 -0.59 -1.53 -0.46
C VAL A 166 0.40 -0.36 -0.57
N LEU A 167 1.38 -0.29 0.33
CA LEU A 167 2.41 0.74 0.30
C LEU A 167 3.34 0.62 -0.92
N ILE A 168 3.62 -0.59 -1.40
CA ILE A 168 4.33 -0.81 -2.67
C ILE A 168 3.49 -0.25 -3.83
N VAL A 169 2.19 -0.55 -3.89
CA VAL A 169 1.30 -0.01 -4.94
C VAL A 169 1.25 1.51 -4.88
N CYS A 170 1.06 2.10 -3.69
CA CYS A 170 1.13 3.54 -3.49
C CYS A 170 2.46 4.13 -3.96
N GLY A 171 3.58 3.48 -3.63
CA GLY A 171 4.91 3.88 -4.09
C GLY A 171 5.01 3.83 -5.62
N VAL A 172 4.57 2.74 -6.25
CA VAL A 172 4.58 2.59 -7.71
C VAL A 172 3.81 3.73 -8.38
N SER A 173 2.59 4.01 -7.94
CA SER A 173 1.79 5.10 -8.46
C SER A 173 2.51 6.46 -8.30
N LEU A 174 3.11 6.70 -7.14
CA LEU A 174 3.84 7.96 -6.87
C LEU A 174 5.09 8.11 -7.76
N GLY A 175 5.79 7.00 -8.02
CA GLY A 175 6.90 6.99 -8.96
C GLY A 175 6.44 7.25 -10.40
N VAL A 176 5.37 6.60 -10.85
CA VAL A 176 4.78 6.84 -12.17
C VAL A 176 4.36 8.30 -12.32
N ASP A 177 3.63 8.87 -11.36
CA ASP A 177 3.25 10.29 -11.36
C ASP A 177 4.47 11.19 -11.45
N ALA A 178 5.54 10.90 -10.69
CA ALA A 178 6.77 11.68 -10.75
C ALA A 178 7.46 11.62 -12.11
N LEU A 179 7.47 10.45 -12.76
CA LEU A 179 8.02 10.29 -14.10
C LEU A 179 7.20 11.07 -15.14
N LEU A 180 5.88 10.98 -15.07
CA LEU A 180 4.98 11.71 -15.97
C LEU A 180 5.11 13.23 -15.79
N ILE A 181 5.24 13.71 -14.56
CA ILE A 181 5.54 15.13 -14.28
C ILE A 181 6.86 15.56 -14.94
N VAL A 182 7.92 14.75 -14.81
CA VAL A 182 9.22 15.07 -15.42
C VAL A 182 9.09 15.10 -16.94
N GLN A 183 8.42 14.13 -17.55
CA GLN A 183 8.17 14.11 -19.00
C GLN A 183 7.42 15.36 -19.45
N SER A 184 6.33 15.72 -18.77
CA SER A 184 5.55 16.94 -19.06
C SER A 184 6.34 18.24 -18.88
N LEU A 185 7.40 18.25 -18.07
CA LEU A 185 8.28 19.42 -17.89
C LEU A 185 9.41 19.48 -18.91
N THR A 186 9.82 18.35 -19.47
CA THR A 186 10.94 18.25 -20.44
C THR A 186 10.51 18.34 -21.88
N GLU A 187 9.32 17.85 -22.20
CA GLU A 187 8.70 18.08 -23.50
C GLU A 187 8.29 19.55 -23.53
N ASP A 188 8.84 20.34 -24.47
CA ASP A 188 8.41 21.71 -24.77
C ASP A 188 6.95 21.65 -25.26
N LEU A 189 6.02 21.47 -24.32
CA LEU A 189 4.60 21.57 -24.55
C LEU A 189 4.34 23.04 -24.88
N ASP A 190 4.40 23.35 -26.18
CA ASP A 190 3.87 24.60 -26.77
C ASP A 190 2.40 24.86 -26.34
N ALA A 191 1.73 23.89 -25.71
CA ALA A 191 0.43 24.00 -25.06
C ALA A 191 0.53 24.36 -23.56
N ARG A 192 0.95 25.59 -23.23
CA ARG A 192 0.73 26.17 -21.88
C ARG A 192 -0.75 26.16 -21.46
N GLU A 193 -1.67 26.05 -22.41
CA GLU A 193 -3.11 26.01 -22.14
C GLU A 193 -3.55 24.74 -21.37
N ASP A 194 -2.87 23.60 -21.52
CA ASP A 194 -3.29 22.33 -20.90
C ASP A 194 -2.48 21.94 -19.65
N ALA A 195 -1.43 22.68 -19.29
CA ALA A 195 -0.58 22.36 -18.14
C ALA A 195 -1.40 22.24 -16.83
N SER A 196 -2.39 23.13 -16.66
CA SER A 196 -3.26 23.12 -15.47
C SER A 196 -4.08 21.84 -15.33
N PHE A 197 -4.49 21.23 -16.45
CA PHE A 197 -5.23 19.97 -16.49
C PHE A 197 -4.36 18.81 -16.01
N TYR A 198 -3.15 18.66 -16.56
CA TYR A 198 -2.22 17.59 -16.16
C TYR A 198 -1.77 17.72 -14.70
N PHE A 199 -1.36 18.92 -14.27
CA PHE A 199 -0.98 19.14 -12.86
C PHE A 199 -2.14 18.91 -11.90
N GLY A 200 -3.37 19.24 -12.30
CA GLY A 200 -4.57 18.91 -11.54
C GLY A 200 -4.77 17.40 -11.41
N GLY A 201 -4.58 16.65 -12.49
CA GLY A 201 -4.60 15.19 -12.50
C GLY A 201 -3.56 14.57 -11.57
N TYR A 202 -2.30 15.02 -11.66
CA TYR A 202 -1.22 14.55 -10.78
C TYR A 202 -1.48 14.91 -9.31
N ALA A 203 -2.01 16.10 -9.03
CA ALA A 203 -2.36 16.50 -7.67
C ALA A 203 -3.46 15.60 -7.08
N LEU A 204 -4.49 15.28 -7.87
CA LEU A 204 -5.52 14.32 -7.45
C LEU A 204 -4.94 12.92 -7.24
N GLY A 205 -4.13 12.43 -8.16
CA GLY A 205 -3.41 11.15 -8.02
C GLY A 205 -2.63 11.10 -6.71
N ALA A 206 -1.82 12.12 -6.44
CA ALA A 206 -1.07 12.25 -5.19
C ALA A 206 -1.97 12.24 -3.94
N THR A 207 -3.12 12.92 -3.96
CA THR A 207 -4.06 12.91 -2.82
C THR A 207 -4.64 11.52 -2.56
N VAL A 208 -5.02 10.79 -3.61
CA VAL A 208 -5.53 9.41 -3.50
C VAL A 208 -4.45 8.47 -2.96
N ILE A 209 -3.21 8.61 -3.45
CA ILE A 209 -2.07 7.84 -2.98
C ILE A 209 -1.80 8.10 -1.50
N LEU A 210 -1.80 9.37 -1.07
CA LEU A 210 -1.62 9.75 0.33
C LEU A 210 -2.73 9.19 1.22
N PHE A 211 -3.98 9.25 0.76
CA PHE A 211 -5.11 8.68 1.49
C PHE A 211 -4.98 7.15 1.62
N GLY A 212 -4.66 6.45 0.53
CA GLY A 212 -4.41 5.01 0.54
C GLY A 212 -3.27 4.62 1.48
N ALA A 213 -2.17 5.36 1.47
CA ALA A 213 -1.04 5.15 2.37
C ALA A 213 -1.44 5.40 3.84
N ALA A 214 -2.21 6.45 4.12
CA ALA A 214 -2.71 6.74 5.47
C ALA A 214 -3.62 5.62 5.99
N VAL A 215 -4.55 5.13 5.17
CA VAL A 215 -5.42 3.99 5.51
C VAL A 215 -4.59 2.72 5.77
N ALA A 216 -3.57 2.45 4.95
CA ALA A 216 -2.68 1.32 5.14
C ALA A 216 -1.90 1.41 6.48
N VAL A 217 -1.39 2.60 6.82
CA VAL A 217 -0.73 2.88 8.10
C VAL A 217 -1.70 2.68 9.27
N VAL A 218 -2.91 3.23 9.20
CA VAL A 218 -3.94 3.07 10.25
C VAL A 218 -4.31 1.60 10.44
N THR A 219 -4.46 0.86 9.35
CA THR A 219 -4.75 -0.59 9.39
C THR A 219 -3.63 -1.35 10.09
N LEU A 220 -2.37 -0.98 9.84
CA LEU A 220 -1.21 -1.55 10.53
C LEU A 220 -1.23 -1.23 12.03
N LEU A 221 -1.57 0.01 12.40
CA LEU A 221 -1.68 0.41 13.80
C LEU A 221 -2.78 -0.36 14.53
N LEU A 222 -3.93 -0.57 13.88
CA LEU A 222 -5.03 -1.33 14.45
C LEU A 222 -4.59 -2.79 14.69
N GLY A 223 -3.96 -3.42 13.71
CA GLY A 223 -3.41 -4.78 13.88
C GLY A 223 -2.32 -4.84 14.97
N ILE A 224 -1.52 -3.78 15.13
CA ILE A 224 -0.57 -3.66 16.23
C ILE A 224 -1.29 -3.55 17.57
N ALA A 225 -2.32 -2.71 17.66
CA ALA A 225 -3.11 -2.50 18.87
C ALA A 225 -3.80 -3.79 19.31
N ASP A 226 -4.47 -4.50 18.40
CA ASP A 226 -5.11 -5.79 18.67
C ASP A 226 -4.07 -6.83 19.13
N GLY A 227 -2.90 -6.85 18.50
CA GLY A 227 -1.79 -7.70 18.92
C GLY A 227 -1.27 -7.36 20.32
N LEU A 228 -1.25 -6.08 20.71
CA LEU A 228 -0.87 -5.65 22.07
C LEU A 228 -1.94 -6.05 23.09
N LEU A 229 -3.23 -5.92 22.72
CA LEU A 229 -4.36 -6.32 23.55
C LEU A 229 -4.35 -7.83 23.82
N ALA A 230 -4.07 -8.64 22.81
CA ALA A 230 -3.91 -10.09 22.95
C ALA A 230 -2.66 -10.46 23.77
N ALA A 231 -1.62 -9.62 23.74
CA ALA A 231 -0.36 -9.84 24.43
C ALA A 231 -0.25 -9.09 25.78
N ARG A 232 -1.34 -8.61 26.39
CA ARG A 232 -1.32 -7.87 27.67
C ARG A 232 -0.54 -8.60 28.77
N ARG A 233 -0.80 -9.89 28.96
CA ARG A 233 -0.12 -10.71 30.00
C ARG A 233 1.41 -10.80 29.80
N PRO A 234 1.92 -11.24 28.63
CA PRO A 234 3.37 -11.29 28.42
C PRO A 234 4.02 -9.89 28.42
N LEU A 235 3.29 -8.84 28.01
CA LEU A 235 3.80 -7.46 28.09
C LEU A 235 3.90 -6.95 29.53
N ALA A 236 2.92 -7.24 30.39
CA ALA A 236 2.98 -6.91 31.81
C ALA A 236 4.14 -7.63 32.51
N ALA A 237 4.40 -8.90 32.16
CA ALA A 237 5.57 -9.62 32.64
C ALA A 237 6.89 -8.96 32.19
N LEU A 238 6.97 -8.49 30.93
CA LEU A 238 8.13 -7.73 30.45
C LEU A 238 8.30 -6.38 31.15
N GLY A 239 7.20 -5.74 31.57
CA GLY A 239 7.22 -4.54 32.39
C GLY A 239 7.94 -4.75 33.73
N VAL A 240 7.75 -5.91 34.36
CA VAL A 240 8.46 -6.30 35.60
C VAL A 240 9.97 -6.40 35.38
N PHE A 241 10.40 -6.83 34.18
CA PHE A 241 11.82 -6.89 33.80
C PHE A 241 12.39 -5.54 33.31
N GLY A 242 11.67 -4.43 33.51
CA GLY A 242 12.15 -3.07 33.24
C GLY A 242 11.95 -2.60 31.81
N LEU A 243 11.08 -3.24 31.01
CA LEU A 243 10.69 -2.69 29.71
C LEU A 243 9.82 -1.44 29.91
N ASP A 244 10.39 -0.27 29.63
CA ASP A 244 9.68 1.00 29.78
C ASP A 244 8.72 1.28 28.61
N GLU A 245 7.71 2.13 28.86
CA GLU A 245 6.75 2.60 27.83
C GLU A 245 7.49 3.17 26.61
N ARG A 246 8.61 3.88 26.84
CA ARG A 246 9.41 4.50 25.77
C ARG A 246 10.14 3.44 24.94
N GLY A 247 10.60 2.35 25.55
CA GLY A 247 11.21 1.21 24.87
C GLY A 247 10.21 0.51 23.96
N LEU A 248 8.99 0.24 24.45
CA LEU A 248 7.94 -0.35 23.61
C LEU A 248 7.53 0.59 22.47
N GLY A 249 7.39 1.90 22.74
CA GLY A 249 7.14 2.89 21.69
C GLY A 249 8.22 2.90 20.61
N ARG A 250 9.51 2.81 20.99
CA ARG A 250 10.63 2.69 20.05
C ARG A 250 10.58 1.42 19.21
N VAL A 251 10.20 0.29 19.81
CA VAL A 251 9.99 -0.99 19.10
C VAL A 251 8.90 -0.84 18.04
N LEU A 252 7.76 -0.22 18.38
CA LEU A 252 6.64 -0.02 17.45
C LEU A 252 7.02 0.90 16.29
N VAL A 253 7.66 2.05 16.56
CA VAL A 253 8.15 2.96 15.51
C VAL A 253 9.13 2.24 14.60
N ARG A 254 10.11 1.52 15.15
CA ARG A 254 11.09 0.78 14.34
C ARG A 254 10.44 -0.31 13.50
N GLN A 255 9.47 -1.05 14.05
CA GLN A 255 8.73 -2.06 13.32
C GLN A 255 7.99 -1.44 12.13
N GLN A 256 7.29 -0.33 12.35
CA GLN A 256 6.51 0.34 11.33
C GLN A 256 7.39 0.95 10.24
N LEU A 257 8.46 1.65 10.62
CA LEU A 257 9.43 2.22 9.68
C LEU A 257 10.14 1.15 8.84
N ALA A 258 10.49 0.02 9.45
CA ALA A 258 11.18 -1.07 8.76
C ALA A 258 10.31 -1.76 7.69
N ILE A 259 8.98 -1.64 7.76
CA ILE A 259 8.08 -2.13 6.72
C ILE A 259 7.74 -1.00 5.74
N ALA A 260 7.27 0.12 6.28
CA ALA A 260 6.58 1.13 5.51
C ALA A 260 7.52 1.88 4.56
N VAL A 261 8.70 2.28 5.04
CA VAL A 261 9.68 3.02 4.24
C VAL A 261 10.23 2.16 3.10
N PRO A 262 10.76 0.93 3.33
CA PRO A 262 11.24 0.11 2.23
C PRO A 262 10.15 -0.27 1.22
N ALA A 263 8.91 -0.49 1.67
CA ALA A 263 7.78 -0.79 0.78
C ALA A 263 7.50 0.36 -0.20
N VAL A 264 7.33 1.59 0.31
CA VAL A 264 7.06 2.76 -0.53
C VAL A 264 8.27 3.09 -1.41
N VAL A 265 9.49 3.03 -0.88
CA VAL A 265 10.71 3.30 -1.65
C VAL A 265 10.87 2.30 -2.80
N LEU A 266 10.69 1.00 -2.54
CA LEU A 266 10.76 0.00 -3.61
C LEU A 266 9.65 0.20 -4.63
N GLY A 267 8.42 0.52 -4.20
CA GLY A 267 7.35 0.87 -5.11
C GLY A 267 7.73 2.05 -6.01
N ALA A 268 8.18 3.15 -5.41
CA ALA A 268 8.55 4.38 -6.11
C ALA A 268 9.69 4.20 -7.11
N LEU A 269 10.63 3.28 -6.84
CA LEU A 269 11.67 2.92 -7.80
C LEU A 269 11.15 1.96 -8.89
N LEU A 270 10.26 1.03 -8.53
CA LEU A 270 9.70 0.07 -9.48
C LEU A 270 8.75 0.71 -10.49
N GLY A 271 7.92 1.67 -10.09
CA GLY A 271 6.93 2.28 -11.00
C GLY A 271 7.54 2.86 -12.29
N PRO A 272 8.44 3.85 -12.21
CA PRO A 272 9.08 4.43 -13.39
C PRO A 272 9.86 3.40 -14.20
N THR A 273 10.57 2.50 -13.53
CA THR A 273 11.39 1.48 -14.20
C THR A 273 10.51 0.45 -14.93
N THR A 274 9.34 0.09 -14.39
CA THR A 274 8.37 -0.74 -15.09
C THR A 274 7.75 -0.03 -16.28
N LEU A 275 7.38 1.25 -16.14
CA LEU A 275 6.78 2.01 -17.23
C LEU A 275 7.78 2.23 -18.37
N LEU A 276 9.00 2.69 -18.06
CA LEU A 276 10.08 2.82 -19.02
C LEU A 276 10.48 1.49 -19.64
N GLY A 277 10.46 0.41 -18.87
CA GLY A 277 10.70 -0.94 -19.39
C GLY A 277 9.67 -1.32 -20.46
N LEU A 278 8.41 -0.88 -20.32
CA LEU A 278 7.38 -1.09 -21.33
C LEU A 278 7.60 -0.19 -22.56
N ILE A 279 7.97 1.08 -22.37
CA ILE A 279 8.22 2.04 -23.46
C ILE A 279 9.47 1.68 -24.27
N THR A 280 10.56 1.29 -23.61
CA THR A 280 11.83 0.94 -24.28
C THR A 280 11.73 -0.34 -25.12
N LEU A 281 10.77 -1.22 -24.83
CA LEU A 281 10.47 -2.38 -25.67
C LEU A 281 9.77 -1.99 -26.98
N THR A 282 9.07 -0.84 -27.02
CA THR A 282 8.43 -0.32 -28.23
C THR A 282 9.37 0.60 -29.01
N GLU A 283 10.20 1.40 -28.33
CA GLU A 283 11.05 2.42 -28.95
C GLU A 283 12.49 2.37 -28.38
N PRO A 284 13.44 1.67 -29.05
CA PRO A 284 14.75 1.34 -28.47
C PRO A 284 15.76 2.49 -28.43
N ASP A 285 15.50 3.63 -29.09
CA ASP A 285 16.47 4.75 -29.20
C ASP A 285 16.42 5.74 -28.02
N GLU A 286 15.50 5.58 -27.08
CA GLU A 286 15.25 6.55 -26.00
C GLU A 286 16.10 6.34 -24.73
N ARG A 287 17.43 6.23 -24.88
CA ARG A 287 18.34 6.04 -23.73
C ARG A 287 18.29 7.15 -22.68
N LEU A 288 17.97 8.39 -23.10
CA LEU A 288 17.87 9.54 -22.20
C LEU A 288 16.66 9.43 -21.27
N LEU A 289 15.53 8.90 -21.76
CA LEU A 289 14.32 8.73 -20.94
C LEU A 289 14.51 7.75 -19.78
N ASN A 290 15.38 6.75 -19.95
CA ASN A 290 15.74 5.84 -18.86
C ASN A 290 16.45 6.53 -17.68
N ALA A 291 17.31 7.50 -17.95
CA ALA A 291 17.98 8.26 -16.89
C ALA A 291 16.99 9.14 -16.13
N TYR A 292 16.05 9.78 -16.84
CA TYR A 292 15.01 10.61 -16.22
C TYR A 292 14.07 9.82 -15.32
N GLY A 293 13.61 8.64 -15.73
CA GLY A 293 12.69 7.86 -14.88
C GLY A 293 13.35 7.26 -13.64
N VAL A 294 14.63 6.85 -13.71
CA VAL A 294 15.38 6.45 -12.50
C VAL A 294 15.54 7.65 -11.56
N GLY A 295 15.85 8.83 -12.10
CA GLY A 295 15.93 10.08 -11.33
C GLY A 295 14.59 10.45 -10.68
N ALA A 296 13.49 10.38 -11.43
CA ALA A 296 12.14 10.67 -10.96
C ALA A 296 11.71 9.71 -9.84
N GLY A 297 11.96 8.41 -10.01
CA GLY A 297 11.69 7.41 -8.98
C GLY A 297 12.51 7.62 -7.71
N ALA A 298 13.78 7.99 -7.85
CA ALA A 298 14.64 8.32 -6.71
C ALA A 298 14.13 9.58 -5.98
N ALA A 299 13.74 10.62 -6.71
CA ALA A 299 13.16 11.84 -6.13
C ALA A 299 11.85 11.53 -5.38
N ALA A 300 10.94 10.77 -6.00
CA ALA A 300 9.70 10.31 -5.38
C ALA A 300 9.98 9.52 -4.09
N ALA A 301 10.95 8.59 -4.11
CA ALA A 301 11.35 7.82 -2.95
C ALA A 301 11.92 8.70 -1.81
N LEU A 302 12.74 9.70 -2.16
CA LEU A 302 13.34 10.65 -1.22
C LEU A 302 12.30 11.55 -0.53
N VAL A 303 11.19 11.87 -1.20
CA VAL A 303 10.10 12.66 -0.63
C VAL A 303 9.13 11.77 0.17
N ALA A 304 8.70 10.66 -0.43
CA ALA A 304 7.68 9.79 0.16
C ALA A 304 8.19 9.04 1.41
N GLY A 305 9.48 8.64 1.43
CA GLY A 305 10.07 7.93 2.56
C GLY A 305 10.00 8.72 3.88
N PRO A 306 10.56 9.95 3.95
CA PRO A 306 10.47 10.81 5.13
C PRO A 306 9.04 11.20 5.50
N ALA A 307 8.18 11.50 4.51
CA ALA A 307 6.78 11.83 4.76
C ALA A 307 6.05 10.68 5.46
N LEU A 308 6.22 9.46 4.95
CA LEU A 308 5.65 8.25 5.56
C LEU A 308 6.26 7.95 6.92
N ALA A 309 7.56 8.23 7.11
CA ALA A 309 8.23 8.07 8.39
C ALA A 309 7.65 9.03 9.45
N LEU A 310 7.35 10.27 9.07
CA LEU A 310 6.68 11.24 9.92
C LEU A 310 5.26 10.77 10.28
N VAL A 311 4.49 10.30 9.29
CA VAL A 311 3.15 9.77 9.51
C VAL A 311 3.18 8.57 10.46
N ALA A 312 4.11 7.62 10.28
CA ALA A 312 4.30 6.49 11.18
C ALA A 312 4.69 6.93 12.60
N TRP A 313 5.55 7.94 12.73
CA TRP A 313 5.93 8.49 14.03
C TRP A 313 4.74 9.14 14.76
N LEU A 314 3.95 9.95 14.05
CA LEU A 314 2.73 10.59 14.57
C LEU A 314 1.70 9.54 14.99
N ALA A 315 1.50 8.54 14.15
CA ALA A 315 0.64 7.39 14.40
C ALA A 315 1.00 6.65 15.70
N VAL A 316 2.28 6.34 15.93
CA VAL A 316 2.70 5.71 17.19
C VAL A 316 2.53 6.66 18.38
N ARG A 317 2.70 7.97 18.18
CA ARG A 317 2.42 8.96 19.24
C ARG A 317 0.95 8.94 19.67
N LEU A 318 0.03 8.74 18.72
CA LEU A 318 -1.41 8.57 19.00
C LEU A 318 -1.73 7.25 19.72
N LEU A 319 -0.90 6.21 19.57
CA LEU A 319 -1.07 4.93 20.27
C LEU A 319 -0.58 4.92 21.73
N ARG A 320 0.15 5.94 22.18
CA ARG A 320 0.66 6.04 23.56
C ARG A 320 -0.36 5.70 24.65
N PRO A 321 -1.60 6.24 24.66
CA PRO A 321 -2.58 5.89 25.69
C PRO A 321 -2.94 4.40 25.71
N PHE A 322 -3.05 3.76 24.54
CA PHE A 322 -3.31 2.32 24.45
C PHE A 322 -2.12 1.49 24.95
N VAL A 323 -0.90 1.93 24.67
CA VAL A 323 0.32 1.30 25.17
C VAL A 323 0.38 1.36 26.70
N ARG A 324 0.07 2.52 27.29
CA ARG A 324 0.00 2.67 28.76
C ARG A 324 -1.02 1.73 29.38
N ALA A 325 -2.23 1.70 28.84
CA ALA A 325 -3.29 0.82 29.32
C ALA A 325 -2.95 -0.67 29.20
N ALA A 326 -2.13 -1.06 28.21
CA ALA A 326 -1.70 -2.44 28.02
C ALA A 326 -0.58 -2.88 28.97
N ILE A 327 0.26 -1.95 29.46
CA ILE A 327 1.36 -2.23 30.39
C ILE A 327 0.89 -2.22 31.86
N ASP A 328 -0.32 -1.72 32.13
CA ASP A 328 -0.83 -1.55 33.48
C ASP A 328 -0.77 -2.87 34.29
N PRO A 329 -0.07 -2.91 35.45
CA PRO A 329 0.04 -4.09 36.30
C PRO A 329 -1.30 -4.59 36.83
N GLU A 330 -2.37 -3.77 36.81
CA GLU A 330 -3.72 -4.22 37.14
C GLU A 330 -4.21 -5.35 36.21
N ASN A 331 -3.70 -5.39 34.96
CA ASN A 331 -4.00 -6.49 34.03
C ASN A 331 -3.46 -7.86 34.51
N LEU A 332 -2.57 -7.90 35.52
CA LEU A 332 -2.12 -9.14 36.16
C LEU A 332 -3.07 -9.63 37.26
N ARG A 333 -3.90 -8.74 37.82
CA ARG A 333 -4.77 -9.03 38.97
C ARG A 333 -6.21 -9.40 38.59
N ALA A 334 -6.70 -8.91 37.46
CA ALA A 334 -8.09 -9.09 37.03
C ALA A 334 -8.36 -10.47 36.36
N ALA A 335 -7.65 -11.52 36.78
CA ALA A 335 -7.72 -12.86 36.17
C ALA A 335 -7.94 -13.94 37.21
#